data_AF-A0A7J4TJ12-F1
#
_entry.id   AF-A0A7J4TJ12-F1
#
_cell.length_a   1.000
_cell.length_b   1.000
_cell.length_c   1.000
_cell.angle_alpha   90.00
_cell.angle_beta   90.00
_cell.angle_gamma   90.00
#
_symmetry.space_group_name_H-M   'P 1'
#
loop_
_entity.id
_entity.type
_entity.pdbx_description
1 polymer ?
#
loop_
_entity_poly.entity_id
_entity_poly.type
_entity_poly.pdbx_seq_one_letter_code
_entity_poly.pdbx_strand_id
1 'polypeptide(L)'
;MFCPNCGTENLENAQFCQNCGKILINTEDQSFNYYDAKRPSILIVILGYILSILGGLFGILIGLYLLSKDNPNSKFHGRNIVIIATISMILGLILTLLGY
;
A
#
# COMPACT_ATOMS: atom_id res chain seq x y z
N MET A 1 11.98 -34.20 -9.79
CA MET A 1 13.20 -33.61 -9.22
C MET A 1 13.72 -34.43 -8.05
N PHE A 2 15.04 -34.44 -7.81
CA PHE A 2 15.63 -35.14 -6.66
C PHE A 2 15.80 -34.20 -5.47
N CYS A 3 15.45 -34.66 -4.27
CA CYS A 3 15.58 -33.87 -3.05
C CYS A 3 17.06 -33.62 -2.73
N PRO A 4 17.51 -32.35 -2.61
CA PRO A 4 18.93 -32.04 -2.39
C PRO A 4 19.44 -32.39 -0.97
N ASN A 5 18.56 -32.84 -0.06
CA ASN A 5 18.96 -33.23 1.30
C ASN A 5 19.03 -34.74 1.51
N CYS A 6 18.19 -35.51 0.83
CA CYS A 6 18.11 -36.96 1.05
C CYS A 6 18.14 -37.79 -0.23
N GLY A 7 18.21 -37.16 -1.41
CA GLY A 7 18.31 -37.85 -2.70
C GLY A 7 17.01 -38.49 -3.19
N THR A 8 15.91 -38.44 -2.44
CA THR A 8 14.64 -39.04 -2.89
C THR A 8 14.08 -38.35 -4.13
N GLU A 9 13.65 -39.14 -5.12
CA GLU A 9 12.91 -38.65 -6.28
C GLU A 9 11.53 -38.14 -5.85
N ASN A 10 11.17 -36.95 -6.32
CA ASN A 10 9.91 -36.28 -6.06
C ASN A 10 9.32 -35.76 -7.37
N LEU A 11 8.00 -35.54 -7.40
CA LEU A 11 7.34 -34.87 -8.52
C LEU A 11 7.97 -33.49 -8.79
N GLU A 12 7.98 -33.04 -10.04
CA GLU A 12 8.60 -31.76 -10.42
C GLU A 12 7.96 -30.54 -9.74
N ASN A 13 6.72 -30.67 -9.29
CA ASN A 13 5.95 -29.64 -8.59
C ASN A 13 5.76 -29.94 -7.09
N ALA A 14 6.48 -30.92 -6.53
CA ALA A 14 6.37 -31.27 -5.12
C ALA A 14 6.84 -30.10 -4.23
N GLN A 15 5.96 -29.58 -3.37
CA GLN A 15 6.27 -28.50 -2.42
C GLN A 15 7.28 -28.95 -1.36
N PHE A 16 7.17 -30.20 -0.95
CA PHE A 16 7.97 -30.83 0.10
C PHE A 16 8.46 -32.20 -0.37
N CYS A 17 9.59 -32.63 0.16
CA CYS A 17 10.11 -33.96 -0.06
C CYS A 17 9.22 -34.99 0.64
N GLN A 18 8.72 -35.97 -0.12
CA GLN A 18 7.87 -37.04 0.37
C GLN A 18 8.52 -37.97 1.41
N ASN A 19 9.85 -37.94 1.52
CA ASN A 19 10.60 -38.79 2.44
C ASN A 19 11.12 -38.05 3.68
N CYS A 20 11.71 -36.86 3.51
CA CYS A 20 12.36 -36.13 4.62
C CYS A 20 11.68 -34.80 4.99
N GLY A 21 10.61 -34.41 4.30
CA GLY A 21 9.86 -33.18 4.57
C GLY A 21 10.56 -31.88 4.17
N LYS A 22 11.79 -31.92 3.62
CA LYS A 22 12.48 -30.71 3.14
C LYS A 22 11.66 -30.00 2.07
N ILE A 23 11.49 -28.68 2.20
CA ILE A 23 10.88 -27.82 1.19
C ILE A 23 11.72 -27.89 -0.09
N LEU A 24 11.09 -28.21 -1.22
CA LEU A 24 11.77 -28.38 -2.51
C LEU A 24 11.58 -27.20 -3.46
N ILE A 25 10.61 -26.34 -3.16
CA ILE A 25 10.30 -25.18 -3.99
C ILE A 25 10.76 -23.95 -3.24
N ASN A 26 11.82 -23.34 -3.75
CA ASN A 26 12.08 -21.94 -3.46
C ASN A 26 11.06 -21.15 -4.27
N THR A 27 10.05 -20.62 -3.60
CA THR A 27 9.14 -19.63 -4.17
C THR A 27 9.91 -18.31 -4.35
N GLU A 28 10.91 -18.30 -5.24
CA GLU A 28 11.61 -17.10 -5.68
C GLU A 28 10.74 -16.22 -6.61
N ASP A 29 9.43 -16.31 -6.46
CA ASP A 29 8.43 -15.53 -7.18
C ASP A 29 7.43 -14.84 -6.22
N GLN A 30 7.81 -14.68 -4.94
CA GLN A 30 7.00 -13.98 -3.93
C GLN A 30 7.33 -12.48 -3.80
N SER A 31 8.41 -12.02 -4.44
CA SER A 31 8.83 -10.60 -4.42
C SER A 31 8.14 -9.75 -5.51
N PHE A 32 7.69 -10.36 -6.61
CA PHE A 32 7.11 -9.64 -7.74
C PHE A 32 5.68 -9.13 -7.49
N ASN A 33 4.92 -9.70 -6.55
CA ASN A 33 3.50 -9.35 -6.34
C ASN A 33 3.16 -8.70 -4.98
N TYR A 34 4.00 -8.83 -3.94
CA TYR A 34 3.67 -8.29 -2.62
C TYR A 34 3.71 -6.75 -2.60
N TYR A 35 4.74 -6.15 -3.20
CA TYR A 35 4.85 -4.70 -3.27
C TYR A 35 3.77 -4.09 -4.15
N ASP A 36 3.44 -4.73 -5.28
CA ASP A 36 2.43 -4.25 -6.23
C ASP A 36 1.01 -4.31 -5.65
N ALA A 37 0.65 -5.40 -4.97
CA ALA A 37 -0.64 -5.50 -4.27
C ALA A 37 -0.80 -4.45 -3.17
N LYS A 38 0.32 -4.00 -2.56
CA LYS A 38 0.31 -3.00 -1.49
C LYS A 38 0.52 -1.57 -1.99
N ARG A 39 0.72 -1.33 -3.30
CA ARG A 39 0.84 0.03 -3.83
C ARG A 39 -0.49 0.76 -3.68
N PRO A 40 -0.48 2.04 -3.28
CA PRO A 40 -1.69 2.82 -3.31
C PRO A 40 -2.20 2.89 -4.75
N SER A 41 -3.47 2.57 -4.96
CA SER A 41 -4.09 2.78 -6.26
C SER A 41 -4.04 4.27 -6.60
N ILE A 42 -3.51 4.60 -7.77
CA ILE A 42 -3.38 5.99 -8.26
C ILE A 42 -4.71 6.75 -8.16
N LEU A 43 -5.83 6.10 -8.45
CA LEU A 43 -7.17 6.70 -8.35
C LEU A 43 -7.47 7.24 -6.94
N ILE A 44 -7.18 6.48 -5.89
CA ILE A 44 -7.39 6.93 -4.50
C ILE A 44 -6.52 8.14 -4.19
N VAL A 45 -5.28 8.16 -4.68
CA VAL A 45 -4.35 9.27 -4.47
C VAL A 45 -4.86 10.54 -5.16
N ILE A 46 -5.22 10.45 -6.45
CA ILE A 46 -5.76 11.58 -7.22
C ILE A 46 -7.05 12.11 -6.58
N LEU A 47 -7.98 11.20 -6.24
CA LEU A 47 -9.23 11.56 -5.59
C LEU A 47 -8.99 12.25 -4.25
N GLY A 48 -8.02 11.75 -3.47
CA GLY A 48 -7.59 12.36 -2.21
C GLY A 48 -7.12 13.81 -2.39
N TYR A 49 -6.24 14.08 -3.36
CA TYR A 49 -5.77 15.44 -3.62
C TYR A 49 -6.88 16.38 -4.09
N ILE A 50 -7.76 15.91 -4.97
CA ILE A 50 -8.92 16.69 -5.45
C ILE A 50 -9.82 17.07 -4.26
N LEU A 51 -10.14 16.09 -3.40
CA LEU A 51 -11.00 16.31 -2.23
C LEU A 51 -10.32 17.14 -1.14
N SER A 52 -8.99 17.13 -1.03
CA SER A 52 -8.27 18.05 -0.12
C SER A 52 -8.40 19.51 -0.54
N ILE A 53 -8.44 19.79 -1.84
CA ILE A 53 -8.59 21.17 -2.36
C ILE A 53 -10.05 21.62 -2.28
N LEU A 54 -11.00 20.73 -2.62
CA LEU A 54 -12.41 21.08 -2.76
C LEU A 54 -13.24 20.86 -1.48
N GLY A 55 -12.83 19.97 -0.58
CA GLY A 55 -13.78 19.21 0.25
C GLY A 55 -13.40 18.99 1.71
N GLY A 56 -12.59 19.87 2.31
CA GLY A 56 -12.38 19.93 3.77
C GLY A 56 -12.11 18.57 4.44
N LEU A 57 -13.03 18.11 5.29
CA LEU A 57 -12.91 16.90 6.12
C LEU A 57 -12.71 15.60 5.33
N PHE A 58 -13.25 15.50 4.10
CA PHE A 58 -13.12 14.28 3.29
C PHE A 58 -11.68 14.05 2.81
N GLY A 59 -10.95 15.12 2.48
CA GLY A 59 -9.52 15.03 2.17
C GLY A 59 -8.71 14.56 3.39
N ILE A 60 -9.05 15.05 4.58
CA ILE A 60 -8.41 14.63 5.83
C ILE A 60 -8.66 13.14 6.10
N LEU A 61 -9.91 12.67 5.95
CA LEU A 61 -10.27 11.27 6.15
C LEU A 61 -9.48 10.33 5.24
N ILE A 62 -9.40 10.65 3.94
CA ILE A 62 -8.66 9.85 2.95
C ILE A 62 -7.15 9.90 3.23
N GLY A 63 -6.62 11.08 3.59
CA GLY A 63 -5.21 11.23 3.94
C GLY A 63 -4.82 10.41 5.18
N LEU A 64 -5.66 10.40 6.22
CA LEU A 64 -5.47 9.58 7.41
C LEU A 64 -5.57 8.08 7.12
N TYR A 65 -6.51 7.68 6.25
CA TYR A 65 -6.58 6.29 5.79
C TYR A 65 -5.29 5.85 5.08
N LEU A 66 -4.73 6.70 4.20
CA LEU A 66 -3.46 6.41 3.51
C LEU A 66 -2.26 6.38 4.46
N LEU A 67 -2.26 7.19 5.53
CA LEU A 67 -1.25 7.16 6.60
C LEU A 67 -1.27 5.85 7.41
N SER A 68 -2.45 5.23 7.52
CA SER A 68 -2.61 3.95 8.23
C SER A 68 -2.06 2.74 7.46
N LYS A 69 -1.67 2.89 6.18
CA LYS A 69 -1.12 1.79 5.39
C LYS A 69 0.37 1.60 5.67
N ASP A 70 0.84 0.35 5.72
CA ASP A 70 2.28 0.06 5.95
C ASP A 70 3.18 0.45 4.78
N ASN A 71 2.61 0.73 3.60
CA ASN A 71 3.39 1.10 2.43
C ASN A 71 3.95 2.53 2.59
N PRO A 72 5.28 2.73 2.48
CA PRO A 72 5.89 4.06 2.62
C PRO A 72 5.35 5.08 1.60
N ASN A 73 5.01 4.67 0.38
CA ASN A 73 4.43 5.54 -0.64
C ASN A 73 3.03 6.01 -0.23
N SER A 74 2.21 5.11 0.33
CA SER A 74 0.88 5.47 0.86
C SER A 74 1.01 6.49 1.99
N LYS A 75 1.97 6.30 2.92
CA LYS A 75 2.23 7.26 4.01
C LYS A 75 2.69 8.62 3.50
N PHE A 76 3.55 8.64 2.48
CA PHE A 76 4.03 9.88 1.86
C PHE A 76 2.86 10.69 1.28
N HIS A 77 2.02 10.06 0.44
CA HIS A 77 0.86 10.73 -0.13
C HIS A 77 -0.16 11.11 0.94
N GLY A 78 -0.43 10.22 1.91
CA GLY A 78 -1.34 10.50 3.02
C GLY A 78 -0.92 11.74 3.82
N ARG A 79 0.37 11.86 4.17
CA ARG A 79 0.90 13.05 4.85
C ARG A 79 0.68 14.33 4.05
N ASN A 80 1.00 14.32 2.75
CA ASN A 80 0.83 15.49 1.90
C ASN A 80 -0.65 15.89 1.74
N ILE A 81 -1.54 14.91 1.56
CA ILE A 81 -2.99 15.11 1.44
C ILE A 81 -3.55 15.76 2.71
N VAL A 82 -3.14 15.28 3.90
CA VAL A 82 -3.56 15.88 5.18
C VAL A 82 -3.06 17.31 5.31
N ILE A 83 -1.78 17.59 5.02
CA ILE A 83 -1.22 18.95 5.10
C ILE A 83 -1.96 19.91 4.17
N ILE A 84 -2.24 19.49 2.93
CA ILE A 84 -2.97 20.35 1.98
C ILE A 84 -4.40 20.58 2.46
N ALA A 85 -5.08 19.54 2.96
CA ALA A 85 -6.45 19.66 3.46
C ALA A 85 -6.55 20.58 4.69
N THR A 86 -5.58 20.55 5.60
CA THR A 86 -5.58 21.46 6.75
C THR A 86 -5.33 22.90 6.33
N ILE A 87 -4.39 23.13 5.40
CA ILE A 87 -4.13 24.47 4.84
C ILE A 87 -5.35 25.01 4.10
N SER A 88 -5.97 24.21 3.22
CA SER A 88 -7.16 24.64 2.47
C SER A 88 -8.34 24.95 3.39
N MET A 89 -8.55 24.14 4.44
CA MET A 89 -9.58 24.35 5.45
C MET A 89 -9.34 25.65 6.24
N ILE A 90 -8.11 25.91 6.68
CA ILE A 90 -7.76 27.14 7.39
C ILE A 90 -7.94 28.36 6.49
N LEU A 91 -7.46 28.29 5.24
CA LEU A 91 -7.62 29.37 4.26
C LEU A 91 -9.10 29.67 3.99
N GLY A 92 -9.92 28.64 3.79
CA GLY A 92 -11.37 28.78 3.61
C GLY A 92 -12.03 29.46 4.82
N LEU A 93 -11.68 29.05 6.03
CA LEU A 93 -12.17 29.69 7.25
C LEU A 93 -11.76 31.17 7.31
N ILE A 94 -10.50 31.50 7.03
CA ILE A 94 -10.02 32.89 7.01
C ILE A 94 -10.81 33.72 5.98
N LEU A 95 -11.02 33.21 4.76
CA LEU A 95 -11.80 33.92 3.73
C LEU A 95 -13.22 34.18 4.21
N THR A 96 -13.89 33.18 4.78
CA THR A 96 -15.25 33.35 5.32
C THR A 96 -15.30 34.35 6.47
N LEU A 97 -14.27 34.41 7.32
CA LEU A 97 -14.19 35.38 8.43
C LEU A 97 -13.93 36.80 7.94
N LEU A 98 -13.17 36.95 6.85
CA LEU A 98 -12.91 38.23 6.20
C LEU A 98 -14.09 38.71 5.33
N GLY A 99 -15.14 37.88 5.17
CA GLY A 99 -16.34 38.20 4.42
C GLY A 99 -16.17 38.11 2.90
N TYR A 100 -15.16 37.37 2.43
CA TYR A 100 -15.01 37.00 1.01
C TYR A 100 -15.84 35.77 0.65
#